data_AF-A0A7S3RJC8-F1
#
_entry.id   AF-A0A7S3RJC8-F1
#
_cell.length_a   1.000
_cell.length_b   1.000
_cell.length_c   1.000
_cell.angle_alpha   90.00
_cell.angle_beta   90.00
_cell.angle_gamma   90.00
#
_symmetry.space_group_name_H-M   'P 1'
#
loop_
_entity.id
_entity.type
_entity.pdbx_description
1 polymer ?
#
loop_
_entity_poly.entity_id
_entity_poly.type
_entity_poly.pdbx_seq_one_letter_code
_entity_poly.pdbx_strand_id
1 'polypeptide(L)'
;MAVAAGSRVLLVAFTASTAAQNLPLPPLPYAYDALEPHIDATTMEEHHSKHHRAYTNKLNAALETLRGDPATKALAKLGIDTLLQRLDQITDSKLRAAVRNAGGGFVNHELFFATMSPDGGGDIVEHAGLNAAIVSAFGTMAMLKRALSLSALEVFGSGWAWLALDRRSDKLVVQSTPNQDTPAMDASTVPLLGIDVWEHAYYLKHQSRRADYIKDWWHVVSWPEVARRYDAARAATGKAEL
;
A
#
# COMPACT_ATOMS: atom_id res chain seq x y z
N MET A 1 -11.30 -22.11 -41.34
CA MET A 1 -10.12 -21.42 -40.76
C MET A 1 -10.49 -19.95 -40.64
N ALA A 2 -10.41 -19.24 -39.52
CA ALA A 2 -9.66 -19.44 -38.28
C ALA A 2 -10.45 -18.89 -37.07
N VAL A 3 -9.93 -19.25 -35.91
CA VAL A 3 -10.41 -19.14 -34.53
C VAL A 3 -10.25 -17.72 -33.94
N ALA A 4 -11.26 -17.32 -33.16
CA ALA A 4 -11.32 -16.50 -31.94
C ALA A 4 -10.36 -15.31 -31.68
N ALA A 5 -10.94 -14.26 -31.08
CA ALA A 5 -10.44 -13.67 -29.84
C ALA A 5 -11.59 -12.99 -29.08
N GLY A 6 -12.16 -13.69 -28.09
CA GLY A 6 -13.09 -13.10 -27.14
C GLY A 6 -12.29 -12.41 -26.03
N SER A 7 -12.43 -11.09 -25.91
CA SER A 7 -11.89 -10.32 -24.79
C SER A 7 -12.53 -10.79 -23.49
N ARG A 8 -11.73 -11.44 -22.64
CA ARG A 8 -12.11 -11.72 -21.24
C ARG A 8 -11.95 -10.42 -20.45
N VAL A 9 -13.06 -9.78 -20.15
CA VAL A 9 -13.14 -8.77 -19.08
C VAL A 9 -12.87 -9.49 -17.77
N LEU A 10 -11.67 -9.30 -17.20
CA LEU A 10 -11.37 -9.77 -15.86
C LEU A 10 -12.02 -8.79 -14.87
N LEU A 11 -13.27 -9.10 -14.49
CA LEU A 11 -13.96 -8.40 -13.42
C LEU A 11 -13.28 -8.80 -12.10
N VAL A 12 -12.32 -8.01 -11.63
CA VAL A 12 -11.81 -8.14 -10.26
C VAL A 12 -12.88 -7.58 -9.33
N ALA A 13 -13.77 -8.47 -8.89
CA ALA A 13 -14.73 -8.16 -7.84
C ALA A 13 -13.95 -7.91 -6.54
N PHE A 14 -14.09 -6.71 -5.97
CA PHE A 14 -13.77 -6.47 -4.58
C PHE A 14 -14.74 -7.31 -3.75
N THR A 15 -14.24 -8.42 -3.19
CA THR A 15 -14.97 -9.12 -2.15
C THR A 15 -15.03 -8.22 -0.92
N ALA A 16 -16.23 -7.70 -0.65
CA ALA A 16 -16.59 -7.17 0.64
C ALA A 16 -16.28 -8.22 1.73
N SER A 17 -15.55 -7.78 2.76
CA SER A 17 -15.43 -8.40 4.09
C SER A 17 -15.31 -9.93 4.13
N THR A 18 -14.09 -10.44 3.89
CA THR A 18 -13.72 -11.70 4.54
C THR A 18 -13.53 -11.40 6.02
N ALA A 19 -14.38 -11.97 6.89
CA ALA A 19 -14.08 -12.07 8.32
C ALA A 19 -12.62 -12.49 8.49
N ALA A 20 -11.86 -11.90 9.43
CA ALA A 20 -10.44 -12.20 9.59
C ALA A 20 -10.23 -13.67 10.02
N GLN A 21 -10.23 -14.55 9.02
CA GLN A 21 -9.68 -15.88 9.00
C GLN A 21 -8.17 -15.75 8.72
N ASN A 22 -7.44 -16.86 8.70
CA ASN A 22 -6.04 -16.85 8.27
C ASN A 22 -5.95 -16.21 6.87
N LEU A 23 -5.33 -15.03 6.80
CA LEU A 23 -5.14 -14.27 5.58
C LEU A 23 -4.11 -15.00 4.70
N PRO A 24 -4.39 -15.21 3.40
CA PRO A 24 -3.37 -15.66 2.48
C PRO A 24 -2.33 -14.55 2.25
N LEU A 25 -1.13 -14.92 1.81
CA LEU A 25 -0.22 -13.95 1.21
C LEU A 25 -0.82 -13.51 -0.14
N PRO A 26 -1.12 -12.21 -0.35
CA PRO A 26 -1.60 -11.74 -1.64
C PRO A 26 -0.60 -12.09 -2.75
N PRO A 27 -1.05 -12.62 -3.91
CA PRO A 27 -0.14 -12.97 -4.99
C PRO A 27 0.49 -11.70 -5.58
N LEU A 28 1.74 -11.83 -6.04
CA LEU A 28 2.39 -10.75 -6.79
C LEU A 28 1.65 -10.56 -8.13
N PRO A 29 1.29 -9.32 -8.53
CA PRO A 29 0.50 -9.09 -9.75
C PRO A 29 1.26 -9.36 -11.06
N TYR A 30 2.57 -9.54 -10.99
CA TYR A 30 3.50 -9.68 -12.11
C TYR A 30 4.66 -10.63 -11.72
N ALA A 31 5.47 -11.05 -12.70
CA ALA A 31 6.64 -11.89 -12.45
C ALA A 31 7.71 -11.15 -11.63
N TYR A 32 8.55 -11.90 -10.91
CA TYR A 32 9.57 -11.29 -10.04
C TYR A 32 10.56 -10.37 -10.77
N ASP A 33 10.87 -10.66 -12.02
CA ASP A 33 11.76 -9.89 -12.89
C ASP A 33 11.05 -8.80 -13.72
N ALA A 34 9.72 -8.66 -13.59
CA ALA A 34 8.93 -7.75 -14.43
C ALA A 34 9.26 -6.26 -14.23
N LEU A 35 9.91 -5.89 -13.12
CA LEU A 35 10.27 -4.51 -12.79
C LEU A 35 11.74 -4.18 -13.10
N GLU A 36 12.48 -5.11 -13.71
CA GLU A 36 13.82 -4.83 -14.24
C GLU A 36 13.74 -3.78 -15.37
N PRO A 37 14.73 -2.88 -15.51
CA PRO A 37 15.97 -2.81 -14.76
C PRO A 37 15.88 -1.95 -13.48
N HIS A 38 14.68 -1.58 -13.03
CA HIS A 38 14.49 -0.58 -11.98
C HIS A 38 14.54 -1.18 -10.58
N ILE A 39 13.89 -2.34 -10.38
CA ILE A 39 13.96 -3.14 -9.15
C ILE A 39 14.35 -4.56 -9.55
N ASP A 40 15.39 -5.10 -8.93
CA ASP A 40 15.93 -6.39 -9.32
C ASP A 40 15.05 -7.57 -8.87
N ALA A 41 15.09 -8.66 -9.65
CA ALA A 41 14.27 -9.84 -9.40
C ALA A 41 14.51 -10.48 -8.01
N THR A 42 15.77 -10.44 -7.53
CA THR A 42 16.13 -11.00 -6.21
C THR A 42 15.46 -10.22 -5.09
N THR A 43 15.51 -8.89 -5.15
CA THR A 43 14.78 -8.01 -4.22
C THR A 43 13.28 -8.31 -4.27
N MET A 44 12.68 -8.40 -5.46
CA MET A 44 11.24 -8.69 -5.58
C MET A 44 10.86 -10.04 -4.96
N GLU A 45 11.68 -11.07 -5.17
CA GLU A 45 11.46 -12.39 -4.57
C GLU A 45 11.56 -12.37 -3.05
N GLU A 46 12.62 -11.78 -2.48
CA GLU A 46 12.81 -11.69 -1.04
C GLU A 46 11.74 -10.82 -0.38
N HIS A 47 11.45 -9.65 -0.94
CA HIS A 47 10.49 -8.68 -0.41
C HIS A 47 9.08 -9.24 -0.35
N HIS A 48 8.64 -9.94 -1.40
CA HIS A 48 7.31 -10.58 -1.42
C HIS A 48 7.31 -11.92 -0.66
N SER A 49 8.21 -12.85 -1.01
CA SER A 49 8.12 -14.24 -0.54
C SER A 49 8.59 -14.43 0.90
N LYS A 50 9.43 -13.53 1.43
CA LYS A 50 9.92 -13.56 2.81
C LYS A 50 9.34 -12.44 3.66
N HIS A 51 9.54 -11.18 3.30
CA HIS A 51 9.16 -10.05 4.16
C HIS A 51 7.63 -9.93 4.28
N HIS A 52 6.91 -9.81 3.17
CA HIS A 52 5.44 -9.75 3.19
C HIS A 52 4.82 -11.03 3.79
N ARG A 53 5.39 -12.21 3.47
CA ARG A 53 4.99 -13.49 4.10
C ARG A 53 5.16 -13.49 5.62
N ALA A 54 6.27 -12.95 6.12
CA ALA A 54 6.54 -12.89 7.56
C ALA A 54 5.52 -11.99 8.28
N TYR A 55 5.16 -10.84 7.69
CA TYR A 55 4.09 -9.99 8.23
C TYR A 55 2.74 -10.70 8.19
N THR A 56 2.39 -11.36 7.08
CA THR A 56 1.16 -12.15 6.94
C THR A 56 1.05 -13.22 8.03
N ASN A 57 2.12 -14.00 8.25
CA ASN A 57 2.15 -15.05 9.27
C ASN A 57 2.01 -14.49 10.69
N LYS A 58 2.74 -13.41 11.01
CA LYS A 58 2.66 -12.75 12.32
C LYS A 58 1.29 -12.12 12.58
N LEU A 59 0.68 -11.55 11.55
CA LEU A 59 -0.68 -10.99 11.62
C LEU A 59 -1.69 -12.11 11.89
N ASN A 60 -1.61 -13.23 11.18
CA ASN A 60 -2.47 -14.39 11.43
C ASN A 60 -2.35 -14.92 12.87
N ALA A 61 -1.13 -14.99 13.40
CA ALA A 61 -0.91 -15.38 14.79
C ALA A 61 -1.54 -14.38 15.78
N ALA A 62 -1.41 -13.07 15.54
CA ALA A 62 -2.03 -12.05 16.38
C ALA A 62 -3.57 -12.08 16.30
N LEU A 63 -4.13 -12.30 15.11
CA LEU A 63 -5.57 -12.45 14.89
C LEU A 63 -6.11 -13.69 15.61
N GLU A 64 -5.37 -14.80 15.65
CA GLU A 64 -5.76 -16.00 16.42
C GLU A 64 -5.84 -15.69 17.92
N THR A 65 -4.87 -14.97 18.46
CA THR A 65 -4.92 -14.53 19.87
C THR A 65 -6.13 -13.65 20.14
N LEU A 66 -6.44 -12.68 19.25
CA LEU A 66 -7.64 -11.85 19.39
C LEU A 66 -8.93 -12.70 19.31
N ARG A 67 -9.00 -13.72 18.45
CA ARG A 67 -10.17 -14.63 18.35
C ARG A 67 -10.39 -15.43 19.62
N GLY A 68 -9.31 -15.86 20.28
CA GLY A 68 -9.36 -16.68 21.49
C GLY A 68 -9.85 -15.94 22.74
N ASP A 69 -9.82 -14.61 22.73
CA ASP A 69 -10.20 -13.77 23.88
C ASP A 69 -11.62 -13.18 23.69
N PRO A 70 -12.57 -13.49 24.60
CA PRO A 70 -13.93 -12.93 24.56
C PRO A 70 -14.00 -11.39 24.49
N ALA A 71 -13.03 -10.69 25.08
CA ALA A 71 -12.99 -9.23 25.09
C ALA A 71 -12.59 -8.64 23.73
N THR A 72 -11.80 -9.38 22.93
CA THR A 72 -11.21 -8.86 21.68
C THR A 72 -11.63 -9.63 20.42
N LYS A 73 -12.37 -10.74 20.54
CA LYS A 73 -12.84 -11.56 19.40
C LYS A 73 -13.66 -10.81 18.35
N ALA A 74 -14.28 -9.69 18.71
CA ALA A 74 -15.00 -8.84 17.77
C ALA A 74 -14.04 -8.06 16.86
N LEU A 75 -12.88 -7.64 17.39
CA LEU A 75 -11.83 -6.95 16.62
C LEU A 75 -11.25 -7.86 15.54
N ALA A 76 -11.06 -9.15 15.85
CA ALA A 76 -10.59 -10.15 14.89
C ALA A 76 -11.57 -10.44 13.75
N LYS A 77 -12.76 -9.83 13.71
CA LYS A 77 -13.71 -9.95 12.59
C LYS A 77 -13.71 -8.73 11.68
N LEU A 78 -13.04 -7.65 12.08
CA LEU A 78 -12.94 -6.42 11.31
C LEU A 78 -12.01 -6.62 10.10
N GLY A 79 -12.19 -5.78 9.07
CA GLY A 79 -11.17 -5.61 8.04
C GLY A 79 -9.89 -5.04 8.65
N ILE A 80 -8.74 -5.32 8.03
CA ILE A 80 -7.43 -4.97 8.61
C ILE A 80 -7.26 -3.46 8.79
N ASP A 81 -7.69 -2.65 7.84
CA ASP A 81 -7.68 -1.18 7.99
C ASP A 81 -8.50 -0.72 9.20
N THR A 82 -9.71 -1.26 9.38
CA THR A 82 -10.56 -0.94 10.53
C THR A 82 -9.95 -1.44 11.84
N LEU A 83 -9.30 -2.61 11.84
CA LEU A 83 -8.57 -3.12 13.00
C LEU A 83 -7.41 -2.18 13.37
N LEU A 84 -6.65 -1.69 12.39
CA LEU A 84 -5.55 -0.75 12.58
C LEU A 84 -6.03 0.62 13.11
N GLN A 85 -7.28 1.01 12.85
CA GLN A 85 -7.92 2.21 13.40
C GLN A 85 -8.50 2.02 14.81
N ARG A 86 -8.44 0.79 15.35
CA ARG A 86 -9.00 0.40 16.66
C ARG A 86 -7.95 -0.25 17.55
N LEU A 87 -6.67 0.03 17.30
CA LEU A 87 -5.55 -0.52 18.06
C LEU A 87 -5.66 -0.19 19.56
N ASP A 88 -6.24 0.95 19.92
CA ASP A 88 -6.50 1.39 21.30
C ASP A 88 -7.42 0.43 22.06
N GLN A 89 -8.28 -0.32 21.36
CA GLN A 89 -9.17 -1.32 21.95
C GLN A 89 -8.44 -2.63 22.31
N ILE A 90 -7.18 -2.79 21.89
CA ILE A 90 -6.32 -3.89 22.31
C ILE A 90 -5.53 -3.43 23.54
N THR A 91 -5.97 -3.90 24.72
CA THR A 91 -5.40 -3.49 26.01
C THR A 91 -4.03 -4.13 26.27
N ASP A 92 -3.82 -5.38 25.83
CA ASP A 92 -2.49 -6.01 25.85
C ASP A 92 -1.54 -5.27 24.92
N SER A 93 -0.51 -4.64 25.49
CA SER A 93 0.43 -3.81 24.76
C SER A 93 1.29 -4.59 23.76
N LYS A 94 1.61 -5.86 24.04
CA LYS A 94 2.40 -6.72 23.14
C LYS A 94 1.54 -7.16 21.95
N LEU A 95 0.30 -7.56 22.20
CA LEU A 95 -0.64 -7.93 21.15
C LEU A 95 -0.97 -6.72 20.26
N ARG A 96 -1.21 -5.56 20.87
CA ARG A 96 -1.41 -4.30 20.15
C ARG A 96 -0.23 -3.97 19.25
N ALA A 97 1.00 -4.08 19.76
CA ALA A 97 2.21 -3.86 18.97
C ALA A 97 2.35 -4.89 17.84
N ALA A 98 2.01 -6.16 18.10
CA ALA A 98 2.04 -7.22 17.08
C ALA A 98 1.05 -6.92 15.94
N VAL A 99 -0.19 -6.54 16.27
CA VAL A 99 -1.22 -6.16 15.27
C VAL A 99 -0.79 -4.90 14.52
N ARG A 100 -0.28 -3.87 15.21
CA ARG A 100 0.22 -2.65 14.57
C ARG A 100 1.32 -2.94 13.54
N ASN A 101 2.35 -3.66 13.95
CA ASN A 101 3.54 -3.88 13.13
C ASN A 101 3.27 -4.90 12.00
N ALA A 102 2.58 -6.00 12.29
CA ALA A 102 2.29 -7.02 11.29
C ALA A 102 1.12 -6.66 10.38
N GLY A 103 0.08 -6.02 10.94
CA GLY A 103 -1.04 -5.46 10.20
C GLY A 103 -0.61 -4.36 9.26
N GLY A 104 0.17 -3.40 9.76
CA GLY A 104 0.79 -2.36 8.94
C GLY A 104 1.68 -2.95 7.86
N GLY A 105 2.55 -3.92 8.19
CA GLY A 105 3.41 -4.59 7.23
C GLY A 105 2.63 -5.30 6.12
N PHE A 106 1.52 -5.97 6.46
CA PHE A 106 0.64 -6.61 5.49
C PHE A 106 0.03 -5.59 4.52
N VAL A 107 -0.67 -4.56 5.02
CA VAL A 107 -1.38 -3.60 4.16
C VAL A 107 -0.43 -2.73 3.34
N ASN A 108 0.73 -2.39 3.89
CA ASN A 108 1.74 -1.59 3.20
C ASN A 108 2.30 -2.33 1.99
N HIS A 109 2.66 -3.61 2.14
CA HIS A 109 3.23 -4.40 1.05
C HIS A 109 2.17 -4.79 0.02
N GLU A 110 0.94 -5.09 0.43
CA GLU A 110 -0.18 -5.30 -0.49
C GLU A 110 -0.39 -4.06 -1.38
N LEU A 111 -0.38 -2.85 -0.80
CA LEU A 111 -0.45 -1.61 -1.56
C LEU A 111 0.76 -1.45 -2.48
N PHE A 112 1.97 -1.59 -1.94
CA PHE A 112 3.23 -1.38 -2.66
C PHE A 112 3.27 -2.17 -3.97
N PHE A 113 3.08 -3.49 -3.90
CA PHE A 113 3.12 -4.35 -5.08
C PHE A 113 1.97 -4.07 -6.05
N ALA A 114 0.77 -3.77 -5.55
CA ALA A 114 -0.35 -3.43 -6.43
C ALA A 114 -0.10 -2.14 -7.22
N THR A 115 0.54 -1.15 -6.59
CA THR A 115 0.80 0.18 -7.19
C THR A 115 2.03 0.25 -8.08
N MET A 116 2.62 -0.89 -8.44
CA MET A 116 3.71 -0.99 -9.43
C MET A 116 3.29 -1.84 -10.63
N SER A 117 3.96 -1.64 -11.77
CA SER A 117 3.67 -2.34 -13.03
C SER A 117 4.91 -2.34 -13.95
N PRO A 118 5.11 -3.41 -14.77
CA PRO A 118 6.10 -3.40 -15.86
C PRO A 118 5.84 -2.29 -16.90
N ASP A 119 4.57 -1.94 -17.11
CA ASP A 119 4.14 -0.86 -18.01
C ASP A 119 3.92 0.46 -17.25
N GLY A 120 4.57 0.60 -16.09
CA GLY A 120 4.42 1.75 -15.21
C GLY A 120 5.21 2.99 -15.64
N GLY A 121 5.27 3.95 -14.72
CA GLY A 121 6.00 5.19 -14.88
C GLY A 121 5.24 6.27 -15.66
N GLY A 122 6.00 7.14 -16.32
CA GLY A 122 5.46 8.31 -17.02
C GLY A 122 5.05 9.46 -16.09
N ASP A 123 4.73 10.59 -16.73
CA ASP A 123 4.30 11.84 -16.08
C ASP A 123 2.83 12.18 -16.35
N ILE A 124 2.14 11.36 -17.16
CA ILE A 124 0.76 11.57 -17.58
C ILE A 124 -0.14 10.63 -16.79
N VAL A 125 -1.11 11.19 -16.08
CA VAL A 125 -2.18 10.45 -15.44
C VAL A 125 -3.40 10.52 -16.34
N GLU A 126 -3.70 9.42 -17.04
CA GLU A 126 -4.86 9.28 -17.92
C GLU A 126 -6.19 9.09 -17.14
N HIS A 127 -6.26 9.67 -15.95
CA HIS A 127 -7.45 9.70 -15.11
C HIS A 127 -7.74 11.14 -14.71
N ALA A 128 -8.77 11.74 -15.31
CA ALA A 128 -9.05 13.18 -15.21
C ALA A 128 -9.24 13.65 -13.75
N GLY A 129 -9.97 12.88 -12.94
CA GLY A 129 -10.23 13.23 -11.53
C GLY A 129 -8.96 13.23 -10.68
N LEU A 130 -8.12 12.20 -10.84
CA LEU A 130 -6.86 12.10 -10.10
C LEU A 130 -5.87 13.18 -10.57
N ASN A 131 -5.76 13.41 -11.88
CA ASN A 131 -4.91 14.46 -12.43
C ASN A 131 -5.32 15.85 -11.90
N ALA A 132 -6.61 16.15 -11.87
CA ALA A 132 -7.12 17.41 -11.30
C ALA A 132 -6.79 17.54 -9.81
N ALA A 133 -6.93 16.46 -9.04
CA ALA A 133 -6.57 16.45 -7.62
C ALA A 133 -5.06 16.67 -7.39
N ILE A 134 -4.19 16.09 -8.23
CA ILE A 134 -2.74 16.29 -8.20
C ILE A 134 -2.40 17.76 -8.52
N VAL A 135 -2.95 18.31 -9.60
CA VAL A 135 -2.74 19.72 -9.98
C VAL A 135 -3.25 20.66 -8.88
N SER A 136 -4.39 20.37 -8.27
CA SER A 136 -4.93 21.19 -7.19
C SER A 136 -4.07 21.18 -5.92
N ALA A 137 -3.45 20.04 -5.58
CA ALA A 137 -2.67 19.90 -4.35
C ALA A 137 -1.20 20.32 -4.53
N PHE A 138 -0.60 20.03 -5.68
CA PHE A 138 0.85 20.18 -5.91
C PHE A 138 1.18 21.12 -7.08
N GLY A 139 0.20 21.59 -7.84
CA GLY A 139 0.39 22.40 -9.04
C GLY A 139 0.72 21.58 -10.29
N THR A 140 1.68 20.65 -10.20
CA THR A 140 2.08 19.78 -11.33
C THR A 140 2.48 18.38 -10.86
N MET A 141 2.48 17.42 -11.79
CA MET A 141 3.04 16.08 -11.54
C MET A 141 4.50 16.14 -11.09
N ALA A 142 5.31 17.02 -11.68
CA ALA A 142 6.71 17.19 -11.30
C ALA A 142 6.86 17.64 -9.82
N MET A 143 5.96 18.51 -9.34
CA MET A 143 5.96 18.94 -7.94
C MET A 143 5.49 17.83 -7.00
N LEU A 144 4.51 17.01 -7.39
CA LEU A 144 4.15 15.79 -6.64
C LEU A 144 5.36 14.84 -6.53
N LYS A 145 5.99 14.50 -7.66
CA LYS A 145 7.16 13.60 -7.67
C LYS A 145 8.27 14.14 -6.78
N ARG A 146 8.55 15.44 -6.85
CA ARG A 146 9.52 16.11 -5.97
C ARG A 146 9.12 15.99 -4.50
N ALA A 147 7.89 16.32 -4.13
CA ALA A 147 7.43 16.29 -2.75
C ALA A 147 7.52 14.87 -2.15
N LEU A 148 7.03 13.86 -2.88
CA LEU A 148 7.08 12.47 -2.42
C LEU A 148 8.52 11.94 -2.35
N SER A 149 9.38 12.28 -3.32
CA SER A 149 10.78 11.85 -3.31
C SER A 149 11.57 12.47 -2.14
N LEU A 150 11.33 13.74 -1.82
CA LEU A 150 11.93 14.39 -0.66
C LEU A 150 11.47 13.73 0.64
N SER A 151 10.15 13.49 0.77
CA SER A 151 9.61 12.79 1.94
C SER A 151 10.20 11.39 2.12
N ALA A 152 10.41 10.65 1.03
CA ALA A 152 11.05 9.33 1.03
C ALA A 152 12.55 9.38 1.40
N LEU A 153 13.28 10.40 0.93
CA LEU A 153 14.69 10.60 1.28
C LEU A 153 14.88 10.94 2.75
N GLU A 154 13.99 11.76 3.32
CA GLU A 154 14.08 12.29 4.69
C GLU A 154 13.68 11.27 5.77
N VAL A 155 13.14 10.10 5.41
CA VAL A 155 12.86 9.03 6.37
C VAL A 155 14.16 8.59 7.05
N PHE A 156 14.31 8.88 8.33
CA PHE A 156 15.45 8.39 9.10
C PHE A 156 15.21 6.95 9.58
N GLY A 157 16.09 6.02 9.20
CA GLY A 157 15.93 4.60 9.47
C GLY A 157 14.94 3.93 8.51
N SER A 158 14.08 3.08 9.07
CA SER A 158 13.09 2.28 8.34
C SER A 158 11.74 2.97 8.28
N GLY A 159 11.07 2.93 7.13
CA GLY A 159 9.76 3.55 6.97
C GLY A 159 9.30 3.64 5.53
N TRP A 160 8.30 4.49 5.32
CA TRP A 160 7.60 4.66 4.06
C TRP A 160 7.30 6.13 3.79
N ALA A 161 7.14 6.48 2.52
CA ALA A 161 6.52 7.73 2.12
C ALA A 161 5.29 7.47 1.25
N TRP A 162 4.29 8.35 1.34
CA TRP A 162 2.95 8.11 0.87
C TRP A 162 2.39 9.31 0.10
N LEU A 163 1.66 9.02 -0.97
CA LEU A 163 0.59 9.88 -1.46
C LEU A 163 -0.73 9.32 -0.91
N ALA A 164 -1.48 10.16 -0.21
CA ALA A 164 -2.76 9.78 0.39
C ALA A 164 -3.84 10.82 0.10
N LEU A 165 -5.10 10.39 0.17
CA LEU A 165 -6.25 11.29 0.24
C LEU A 165 -6.58 11.56 1.72
N ASP A 166 -6.50 12.82 2.13
CA ASP A 166 -7.07 13.27 3.40
C ASP A 166 -8.53 13.64 3.18
N ARG A 167 -9.43 12.83 3.74
CA ARG A 167 -10.88 12.99 3.61
C ARG A 167 -11.43 14.17 4.39
N ARG A 168 -10.70 14.68 5.40
CA ARG A 168 -11.14 15.87 6.15
C ARG A 168 -11.05 17.12 5.28
N SER A 169 -9.96 17.24 4.54
CA SER A 169 -9.72 18.38 3.64
C SER A 169 -10.15 18.12 2.19
N ASP A 170 -10.47 16.86 1.86
CA ASP A 170 -10.71 16.37 0.51
C ASP A 170 -9.56 16.68 -0.46
N LYS A 171 -8.31 16.55 0.04
CA LYS A 171 -7.09 16.89 -0.70
C LYS A 171 -6.10 15.75 -0.68
N LEU A 172 -5.28 15.69 -1.72
CA LEU A 172 -4.11 14.85 -1.74
C LEU A 172 -3.03 15.44 -0.84
N VAL A 173 -2.36 14.57 -0.07
CA VAL A 173 -1.27 14.93 0.83
C VAL A 173 -0.10 13.98 0.64
N VAL A 174 1.10 14.50 0.87
CA VAL A 174 2.33 13.70 0.99
C VAL A 174 2.73 13.65 2.46
N GLN A 175 3.07 12.45 2.95
CA GLN A 175 3.55 12.24 4.31
C GLN A 175 4.44 11.00 4.38
N SER A 176 5.16 10.83 5.49
CA SER A 176 5.95 9.63 5.77
C SER A 176 5.53 8.98 7.10
N THR A 177 5.80 7.69 7.23
CA THR A 177 5.55 6.93 8.44
C THR A 177 6.77 6.10 8.83
N PRO A 178 7.07 5.96 10.13
CA PRO A 178 8.15 5.11 10.58
C PRO A 178 7.76 3.64 10.54
N ASN A 179 8.75 2.77 10.37
CA ASN A 179 8.59 1.32 10.40
C ASN A 179 7.45 0.82 9.49
N GLN A 180 6.45 0.15 10.05
CA GLN A 180 5.26 -0.34 9.33
C GLN A 180 4.00 0.43 9.69
N ASP A 181 4.13 1.61 10.30
CA ASP A 181 2.97 2.48 10.46
C ASP A 181 2.42 2.85 9.09
N THR A 182 1.10 3.03 9.00
CA THR A 182 0.42 3.29 7.73
C THR A 182 -0.57 4.44 7.90
N PRO A 183 -0.75 5.30 6.87
CA PRO A 183 -1.78 6.33 6.91
C PRO A 183 -3.18 5.78 7.21
N ALA A 184 -3.47 4.52 6.83
CA ALA A 184 -4.75 3.86 7.06
C ALA A 184 -5.08 3.65 8.56
N MET A 185 -4.12 3.84 9.47
CA MET A 185 -4.38 3.89 10.92
C MET A 185 -5.23 5.10 11.32
N ASP A 186 -5.24 6.17 10.53
CA ASP A 186 -6.20 7.26 10.64
C ASP A 186 -7.38 7.00 9.68
N ALA A 187 -8.59 6.86 10.22
CA ALA A 187 -9.80 6.56 9.45
C ALA A 187 -10.15 7.60 8.37
N SER A 188 -9.61 8.81 8.49
CA SER A 188 -9.81 9.88 7.53
C SER A 188 -8.75 9.94 6.44
N THR A 189 -7.70 9.13 6.51
CA THR A 189 -6.61 9.14 5.54
C THR A 189 -6.55 7.83 4.77
N VAL A 190 -6.59 7.92 3.44
CA VAL A 190 -6.56 6.74 2.56
C VAL A 190 -5.26 6.73 1.76
N PRO A 191 -4.33 5.79 1.97
CA PRO A 191 -3.11 5.70 1.17
C PRO A 191 -3.44 5.25 -0.26
N LEU A 192 -2.87 5.95 -1.24
CA LEU A 192 -3.11 5.72 -2.67
C LEU A 192 -1.88 5.15 -3.38
N LEU A 193 -0.70 5.61 -3.00
CA LEU A 193 0.60 5.18 -3.49
C LEU A 193 1.60 5.26 -2.32
N GLY A 194 2.48 4.28 -2.21
CA GLY A 194 3.50 4.23 -1.18
C GLY A 194 4.83 3.74 -1.74
N ILE A 195 5.93 4.30 -1.25
CA ILE A 195 7.29 3.81 -1.53
C ILE A 195 7.90 3.25 -0.25
N ASP A 196 8.34 1.99 -0.31
CA ASP A 196 9.08 1.36 0.77
C ASP A 196 10.52 1.89 0.76
N VAL A 197 10.97 2.50 1.86
CA VAL A 197 12.36 2.95 2.04
C VAL A 197 13.05 2.23 3.20
N TRP A 198 12.53 1.08 3.62
CA TRP A 198 13.33 0.10 4.34
C TRP A 198 14.48 -0.37 3.44
N GLU A 199 15.65 -0.60 4.03
CA GLU A 199 16.84 -0.99 3.26
C GLU A 199 16.63 -2.30 2.49
N HIS A 200 15.83 -3.25 3.00
CA HIS A 200 15.51 -4.48 2.27
C HIS A 200 14.87 -4.24 0.90
N ALA A 201 14.25 -3.09 0.66
CA ALA A 201 13.58 -2.78 -0.60
C ALA A 201 14.54 -2.35 -1.71
N TYR A 202 15.79 -2.03 -1.39
CA TYR A 202 16.72 -1.47 -2.38
C TYR A 202 18.19 -1.87 -2.19
N TYR A 203 18.60 -2.42 -1.05
CA TYR A 203 20.02 -2.54 -0.72
C TYR A 203 20.79 -3.48 -1.66
N LEU A 204 20.14 -4.54 -2.16
CA LEU A 204 20.79 -5.50 -3.05
C LEU A 204 21.27 -4.83 -4.35
N LYS A 205 20.50 -3.90 -4.91
CA LYS A 205 20.82 -3.19 -6.15
C LYS A 205 21.47 -1.82 -5.92
N HIS A 206 20.95 -1.03 -4.99
CA HIS A 206 21.36 0.37 -4.80
C HIS A 206 22.26 0.60 -3.58
N GLN A 207 22.42 -0.39 -2.70
CA GLN A 207 23.18 -0.27 -1.45
C GLN A 207 22.77 0.99 -0.66
N SER A 208 23.69 1.88 -0.30
CA SER A 208 23.37 3.13 0.43
C SER A 208 22.70 4.21 -0.43
N ARG A 209 22.59 4.03 -1.75
CA ARG A 209 22.11 5.05 -2.70
C ARG A 209 20.57 5.06 -2.79
N ARG A 210 19.90 5.35 -1.68
CA ARG A 210 18.43 5.46 -1.62
C ARG A 210 17.87 6.43 -2.68
N ALA A 211 18.59 7.52 -2.97
CA ALA A 211 18.18 8.48 -3.99
C ALA A 211 18.07 7.85 -5.40
N ASP A 212 18.98 6.94 -5.74
CA ASP A 212 18.95 6.24 -7.03
C ASP A 212 17.77 5.27 -7.08
N TYR A 213 17.50 4.56 -5.98
CA TYR A 213 16.31 3.70 -5.87
C TYR A 213 15.01 4.48 -6.04
N ILE A 214 14.86 5.63 -5.37
CA ILE A 214 13.65 6.46 -5.48
C ILE A 214 13.46 6.94 -6.94
N LYS A 215 14.55 7.30 -7.61
CA LYS A 215 14.52 7.67 -9.03
C LYS A 215 14.06 6.50 -9.90
N ASP A 216 14.61 5.30 -9.70
CA ASP A 216 14.26 4.10 -10.45
C ASP A 216 12.82 3.65 -10.19
N TRP A 217 12.35 3.73 -8.94
CA TRP A 217 10.99 3.37 -8.54
C TRP A 217 9.92 4.18 -9.30
N TRP A 218 10.18 5.45 -9.62
CA TRP A 218 9.25 6.26 -10.42
C TRP A 218 8.97 5.71 -11.81
N HIS A 219 9.84 4.85 -12.35
CA HIS A 219 9.64 4.21 -13.66
C HIS A 219 8.66 3.04 -13.62
N VAL A 220 8.30 2.54 -12.44
CA VAL A 220 7.41 1.37 -12.30
C VAL A 220 6.07 1.72 -11.64
N VAL A 221 5.82 2.98 -11.28
CA VAL A 221 4.56 3.40 -10.64
C VAL A 221 3.37 3.16 -11.57
N SER A 222 2.35 2.45 -11.10
CA SER A 222 1.11 2.17 -11.82
C SER A 222 0.06 3.25 -11.55
N TRP A 223 0.05 4.32 -12.35
CA TRP A 223 -0.98 5.35 -12.26
C TRP A 223 -2.42 4.84 -12.43
N PRO A 224 -2.71 3.82 -13.28
CA PRO A 224 -4.05 3.22 -13.35
C PRO A 224 -4.52 2.63 -12.02
N GLU A 225 -3.64 1.93 -11.29
CA GLU A 225 -4.00 1.40 -9.97
C GLU A 225 -4.19 2.52 -8.94
N VAL A 226 -3.33 3.55 -8.95
CA VAL A 226 -3.48 4.72 -8.07
C VAL A 226 -4.81 5.44 -8.34
N ALA A 227 -5.22 5.57 -9.60
CA ALA A 227 -6.51 6.11 -9.99
C ALA A 227 -7.69 5.25 -9.48
N ARG A 228 -7.61 3.93 -9.66
CA ARG A 228 -8.63 3.00 -9.15
C ARG A 228 -8.80 3.11 -7.63
N ARG A 229 -7.70 3.25 -6.89
CA ARG A 229 -7.69 3.48 -5.43
C ARG A 229 -8.30 4.83 -5.06
N TYR A 230 -7.96 5.88 -5.82
CA TYR A 230 -8.52 7.22 -5.63
C TYR A 230 -10.05 7.22 -5.78
N ASP A 231 -10.57 6.59 -6.83
CA ASP A 231 -12.02 6.48 -7.05
C ASP A 231 -12.71 5.70 -5.95
N ALA A 232 -12.12 4.57 -5.52
CA ALA A 232 -12.65 3.79 -4.40
C ALA A 232 -12.68 4.62 -3.10
N ALA A 233 -11.63 5.40 -2.84
CA ALA A 233 -11.56 6.27 -1.67
C ALA A 233 -12.65 7.36 -1.70
N ARG A 234 -12.88 7.97 -2.87
CA ARG A 234 -13.93 8.97 -3.10
C ARG A 234 -15.34 8.40 -2.98
N ALA A 235 -15.58 7.22 -3.55
CA ALA A 235 -16.89 6.56 -3.51
C ALA A 235 -17.30 6.16 -2.08
N ALA A 236 -16.35 5.75 -1.24
CA ALA A 236 -16.63 5.39 0.14
C ALA A 236 -16.91 6.62 1.04
N THR A 237 -16.50 7.83 0.66
CA THR A 237 -16.89 9.07 1.37
C THR A 237 -18.38 9.37 1.15
N GLY A 238 -18.88 9.21 -0.08
CA GLY A 238 -20.29 9.46 -0.41
C GLY A 238 -21.31 8.48 0.19
N LYS A 239 -20.85 7.34 0.74
CA LYS A 239 -21.70 6.36 1.44
C LYS A 239 -21.78 6.57 2.94
N ALA A 240 -20.92 7.41 3.52
CA ALA A 240 -20.93 7.69 4.96
C ALA A 240 -21.94 8.80 5.36
N GLU A 241 -22.55 9.46 4.37
CA GLU A 241 -23.54 10.54 4.56
C GLU A 241 -25.00 10.09 4.34
N LEU A 242 -25.26 8.78 4.20
CA LEU A 242 -26.60 8.17 4.09
C LEU A 242 -26.80 7.12 5.20
#